data_AF-A0A842YIQ8-F1
#
_entry.id   AF-A0A842YIQ8-F1
#
_cell.length_a   1.000
_cell.length_b   1.000
_cell.length_c   1.000
_cell.angle_alpha   90.00
_cell.angle_beta   90.00
_cell.angle_gamma   90.00
#
_symmetry.space_group_name_H-M   'P 1'
#
loop_
_entity.id
_entity.type
_entity.pdbx_description
1 polymer ?
#
loop_
_entity_poly.entity_id
_entity_poly.type
_entity_poly.pdbx_seq_one_letter_code
_entity_poly.pdbx_strand_id
1 'polypeptide(L)'
;MSELESVINLCKMVQSGKIEPFDIDFDYVMSIIKKHYPKIKDFKNFCLDAEALKELSLVLERQNQWIEHKSTTLYKDPFMLSQSLMTLDIGSIADIFLKSWHPLVEMEQMSARTLAESLSYWGELIPFAERWQDNIVEERETGTATRDEARLLGIIPDEGFTEIIEAFWSELGERVGPGGRIDYWDWIGADTYEKTVYRAYLTVFMVGYGY
;
A
#
# COMPACT_ATOMS: atom_id res chain seq x y z
N MET A 1 -10.33 38.44 29.10
CA MET A 1 -10.03 36.99 29.19
C MET A 1 -8.57 36.83 28.86
N SER A 2 -7.82 36.15 29.72
CA SER A 2 -6.43 35.81 29.45
C SER A 2 -6.37 34.87 28.24
N GLU A 3 -5.37 35.01 27.35
CA GLU A 3 -5.19 34.11 26.19
C GLU A 3 -5.25 32.62 26.59
N LEU A 4 -4.79 32.29 27.80
CA LEU A 4 -4.83 30.94 28.39
C LEU A 4 -6.24 30.46 28.76
N GLU A 5 -7.12 31.33 29.24
CA GLU A 5 -8.51 30.97 29.56
C GLU A 5 -9.29 30.61 28.28
N SER A 6 -9.01 31.32 27.19
CA SER A 6 -9.58 31.00 25.87
C SER A 6 -9.14 29.63 25.37
N VAL A 7 -7.84 29.30 25.54
CA VAL A 7 -7.29 27.97 25.24
C VAL A 7 -7.94 26.87 26.08
N ILE A 8 -8.07 27.09 27.39
CA ILE A 8 -8.69 26.13 28.31
C ILE A 8 -10.14 25.86 27.90
N ASN A 9 -10.90 26.90 27.56
CA ASN A 9 -12.28 26.76 27.11
C ASN A 9 -12.38 25.99 25.79
N LEU A 10 -11.46 26.23 24.85
CA LEU A 10 -11.41 25.52 23.57
C LEU A 10 -11.13 24.02 23.78
N CYS A 11 -10.19 23.67 24.67
CA CYS A 11 -9.92 22.27 25.03
C CYS A 11 -11.13 21.60 25.73
N LYS A 12 -11.82 22.32 26.61
CA LYS A 12 -13.06 21.84 27.26
C LYS A 12 -14.21 21.65 26.27
N MET A 13 -14.28 22.46 25.21
CA MET A 13 -15.28 22.28 24.14
C MET A 13 -15.08 20.95 23.41
N VAL A 14 -13.84 20.53 23.16
CA VAL A 14 -13.53 19.20 22.61
C VAL A 14 -13.95 18.08 23.55
N GLN A 15 -13.70 18.21 24.85
CA GLN A 15 -14.18 17.21 25.82
C GLN A 15 -15.69 17.07 25.84
N SER A 16 -16.42 18.18 25.66
CA SER A 16 -17.88 18.18 25.57
C SER A 16 -18.43 17.68 24.21
N GLY A 17 -17.55 17.32 23.26
CA GLY A 17 -17.93 16.84 21.93
C GLY A 17 -18.51 17.92 21.00
N LYS A 18 -18.30 19.20 21.32
CA LYS A 18 -18.77 20.32 20.47
C LYS A 18 -17.83 20.63 19.30
N ILE A 19 -16.58 20.20 19.41
CA ILE A 19 -15.52 20.39 18.43
C ILE A 19 -14.84 19.03 18.27
N GLU A 20 -14.48 18.67 17.04
CA GLU A 20 -13.74 17.43 16.77
C GLU A 20 -12.30 17.54 17.31
N PRO A 21 -11.73 16.47 17.91
CA PRO A 21 -10.40 16.54 18.52
C PRO A 21 -9.28 16.98 17.58
N PHE A 22 -9.41 16.72 16.27
CA PHE A 22 -8.40 17.05 15.25
C PHE A 22 -8.52 18.47 14.68
N ASP A 23 -9.61 19.19 14.96
CA ASP A 23 -9.77 20.59 14.52
C ASP A 23 -8.97 21.58 15.40
N ILE A 24 -8.38 21.10 16.48
CA ILE A 24 -7.49 21.90 17.33
C ILE A 24 -6.09 21.96 16.71
N ASP A 25 -5.64 23.18 16.42
CA ASP A 25 -4.23 23.47 16.11
C ASP A 25 -3.38 23.35 17.39
N PHE A 26 -2.75 22.20 17.55
CA PHE A 26 -1.90 21.89 18.71
C PHE A 26 -0.69 22.82 18.80
N ASP A 27 -0.08 23.17 17.67
CA ASP A 27 1.10 24.04 17.63
C ASP A 27 0.76 25.45 18.09
N TYR A 28 -0.39 25.96 17.65
CA TYR A 28 -0.92 27.24 18.13
C TYR A 28 -1.13 27.23 19.65
N VAL A 29 -1.82 26.22 20.18
CA VAL A 29 -2.10 26.14 21.63
C VAL A 29 -0.80 26.00 22.44
N MET A 30 0.13 25.16 21.99
CA MET A 30 1.43 24.98 22.63
C MET A 30 2.27 26.27 22.60
N SER A 31 2.20 27.04 21.52
CA SER A 31 2.90 28.33 21.40
C SER A 31 2.42 29.34 22.45
N ILE A 32 1.11 29.38 22.74
CA ILE A 32 0.53 30.25 23.76
C ILE A 32 1.02 29.83 25.15
N ILE A 33 0.97 28.55 25.48
CA ILE A 33 1.44 28.06 26.78
C ILE A 33 2.92 28.37 26.97
N LYS A 34 3.77 28.11 25.95
CA LYS A 34 5.20 28.44 25.98
C LYS A 34 5.51 29.93 26.10
N LYS A 35 4.64 30.81 25.59
CA LYS A 35 4.80 32.27 25.70
C LYS A 35 4.56 32.77 27.13
N HIS A 36 3.68 32.13 27.88
CA HIS A 36 3.30 32.54 29.24
C HIS A 36 4.13 31.84 30.34
N TYR A 37 4.62 30.63 30.08
CA TYR A 37 5.45 29.83 31.00
C TYR A 37 6.69 30.56 31.59
N PRO A 38 7.46 31.38 30.85
CA PRO A 38 8.67 32.04 31.39
C PRO A 38 8.36 33.23 32.31
N LYS A 39 7.10 33.65 32.44
CA LYS A 39 6.69 34.87 33.16
C LYS A 39 5.92 34.60 34.46
N ILE A 40 5.96 33.36 34.96
CA ILE A 40 5.22 32.97 36.17
C ILE A 40 5.80 33.69 37.39
N LYS A 41 5.02 34.61 37.96
CA LYS A 41 5.37 35.36 39.19
C LYS A 41 4.38 35.12 40.35
N ASP A 42 3.24 34.49 40.07
CA ASP A 42 2.14 34.33 41.01
C ASP A 42 1.56 32.89 40.94
N PHE A 43 1.14 32.36 42.09
CA PHE A 43 0.61 31.01 42.24
C PHE A 43 -0.65 30.80 41.39
N LYS A 44 -1.49 31.84 41.27
CA LYS A 44 -2.71 31.77 40.46
C LYS A 44 -2.43 31.55 38.97
N ASN A 45 -1.37 32.18 38.45
CA ASN A 45 -0.96 32.00 37.05
C ASN A 45 -0.38 30.60 36.82
N PHE A 46 0.36 30.07 37.79
CA PHE A 46 0.84 28.69 37.75
C PHE A 46 -0.32 27.67 37.67
N CYS A 47 -1.38 27.87 38.46
CA CYS A 47 -2.57 27.00 38.40
C CYS A 47 -3.25 27.05 37.02
N LEU A 48 -3.32 28.23 36.38
CA LEU A 48 -3.89 28.38 35.04
C LEU A 48 -3.06 27.66 33.97
N ASP A 49 -1.73 27.75 34.04
CA ASP A 49 -0.85 27.03 33.12
C ASP A 49 -0.95 25.51 33.30
N ALA A 50 -1.00 25.04 34.56
CA ALA A 50 -1.19 23.63 34.88
C ALA A 50 -2.56 23.12 34.39
N GLU A 51 -3.61 23.93 34.51
CA GLU A 51 -4.92 23.60 33.95
C GLU A 51 -4.87 23.52 32.42
N ALA A 52 -4.25 24.50 31.74
CA ALA A 52 -4.11 24.45 30.28
C ALA A 52 -3.37 23.20 29.78
N LEU A 53 -2.29 22.79 30.45
CA LEU A 53 -1.55 21.56 30.12
C LEU A 53 -2.39 20.30 30.35
N LYS A 54 -3.12 20.24 31.46
CA LYS A 54 -4.02 19.13 31.74
C LYS A 54 -5.10 19.00 30.67
N GLU A 55 -5.75 20.10 30.31
CA GLU A 55 -6.83 20.08 29.32
C GLU A 55 -6.31 19.73 27.92
N LEU A 56 -5.10 20.16 27.55
CA LEU A 56 -4.41 19.69 26.33
C LEU A 56 -4.13 18.19 26.35
N SER A 57 -3.67 17.64 27.48
CA SER A 57 -3.42 16.20 27.62
C SER A 57 -4.69 15.38 27.40
N LEU A 58 -5.85 15.90 27.84
CA LEU A 58 -7.13 15.25 27.65
C LEU A 58 -7.61 15.31 26.19
N VAL A 59 -7.26 16.37 25.45
CA VAL A 59 -7.48 16.44 23.99
C VAL A 59 -6.64 15.37 23.27
N LEU A 60 -5.36 15.21 23.63
CA LEU A 60 -4.50 14.17 23.06
C LEU A 60 -5.03 12.75 23.33
N GLU A 61 -5.51 12.50 24.55
CA GLU A 61 -6.15 11.23 24.89
C GLU A 61 -7.37 10.95 24.00
N ARG A 62 -8.20 11.96 23.74
CA ARG A 62 -9.35 11.85 22.83
C ARG A 62 -8.95 11.61 21.38
N GLN A 63 -7.90 12.26 20.90
CA GLN A 63 -7.34 11.98 19.57
C GLN A 63 -6.86 10.53 19.47
N ASN A 64 -6.17 10.02 20.49
CA ASN A 64 -5.72 8.62 20.51
C ASN A 64 -6.89 7.63 20.51
N GLN A 65 -7.89 7.84 21.37
CA GLN A 65 -9.10 7.00 21.40
C GLN A 65 -9.86 7.02 20.07
N TRP A 66 -9.92 8.18 19.40
CA TRP A 66 -10.53 8.28 18.08
C TRP A 66 -9.76 7.47 17.02
N ILE A 67 -8.42 7.54 17.04
CA ILE A 67 -7.55 6.76 16.13
C ILE A 67 -7.73 5.26 16.39
N GLU A 68 -7.70 4.82 17.65
CA GLU A 68 -7.91 3.43 18.04
C GLU A 68 -9.29 2.93 17.59
N HIS A 69 -10.34 3.74 17.74
CA HIS A 69 -11.67 3.37 17.29
C HIS A 69 -11.76 3.26 15.76
N LYS A 70 -11.12 4.17 15.01
CA LYS A 70 -11.08 4.11 13.55
C LYS A 70 -10.23 2.96 13.03
N SER A 71 -9.10 2.66 13.66
CA SER A 71 -8.24 1.53 13.28
C SER A 71 -8.90 0.19 13.58
N THR A 72 -9.56 0.04 14.73
CA THR A 72 -10.35 -1.17 15.05
C THR A 72 -11.58 -1.32 14.15
N THR A 73 -12.18 -0.23 13.68
CA THR A 73 -13.26 -0.29 12.67
C THR A 73 -12.76 -0.73 11.30
N LEU A 74 -11.52 -0.38 10.93
CA LEU A 74 -10.85 -0.86 9.71
C LEU A 74 -10.40 -2.32 9.83
N TYR A 75 -10.07 -2.77 11.05
CA TYR A 75 -9.73 -4.15 11.37
C TYR A 75 -10.96 -4.95 11.80
N LYS A 76 -11.99 -5.01 10.93
CA LYS A 76 -13.02 -6.03 11.10
C LYS A 76 -12.39 -7.39 10.82
N ASP A 77 -12.15 -8.16 11.87
CA ASP A 77 -11.73 -9.56 11.78
C ASP A 77 -12.61 -10.29 10.73
N PRO A 78 -12.01 -10.99 9.74
CA PRO A 78 -12.73 -11.83 8.78
C PRO A 78 -13.81 -12.71 9.43
N PHE A 79 -13.60 -13.16 10.67
CA PHE A 79 -14.59 -13.92 11.43
C PHE A 79 -15.85 -13.13 11.78
N MET A 80 -15.72 -11.90 12.27
CA MET A 80 -16.86 -11.04 12.66
C MET A 80 -17.68 -10.59 11.44
N LEU A 81 -17.02 -10.38 10.31
CA LEU A 81 -17.66 -10.16 9.01
C LEU A 81 -18.44 -11.38 8.57
N SER A 82 -17.85 -12.58 8.71
CA SER A 82 -18.50 -13.84 8.33
C SER A 82 -19.79 -14.07 9.13
N GLN A 83 -19.77 -13.83 10.45
CA GLN A 83 -20.97 -13.94 11.29
C GLN A 83 -22.05 -12.94 10.90
N SER A 84 -21.67 -11.68 10.65
CA SER A 84 -22.61 -10.64 10.23
C SER A 84 -23.28 -11.00 8.90
N LEU A 85 -22.50 -11.50 7.92
CA LEU A 85 -23.04 -11.95 6.63
C LEU A 85 -23.98 -13.14 6.75
N MET A 86 -23.69 -14.10 7.64
CA MET A 86 -24.57 -15.26 7.88
C MET A 86 -25.90 -14.88 8.53
N THR A 87 -25.95 -13.77 9.27
CA THR A 87 -27.19 -13.30 9.93
C THR A 87 -28.09 -12.44 9.04
N LEU A 88 -27.58 -11.96 7.90
CA LEU A 88 -28.33 -11.12 6.98
C LEU A 88 -29.15 -11.96 6.00
N ASP A 89 -30.33 -11.48 5.63
CA ASP A 89 -31.11 -12.06 4.55
C ASP A 89 -30.51 -11.69 3.18
N ILE A 90 -30.86 -12.48 2.16
CA ILE A 90 -30.35 -12.32 0.79
C ILE A 90 -30.66 -10.91 0.24
N GLY A 91 -31.79 -10.31 0.60
CA GLY A 91 -32.17 -8.97 0.16
C GLY A 91 -31.25 -7.89 0.76
N SER A 92 -30.98 -7.98 2.06
CA SER A 92 -30.02 -7.08 2.72
C SER A 92 -28.61 -7.21 2.17
N ILE A 93 -28.15 -8.42 1.87
CA ILE A 93 -26.83 -8.64 1.25
C ILE A 93 -26.79 -8.01 -0.15
N ALA A 94 -27.83 -8.21 -0.96
CA ALA A 94 -27.91 -7.62 -2.30
C ALA A 94 -27.92 -6.08 -2.25
N ASP A 95 -28.61 -5.48 -1.28
CA ASP A 95 -28.64 -4.03 -1.09
C ASP A 95 -27.27 -3.47 -0.65
N ILE A 96 -26.59 -4.13 0.29
CA ILE A 96 -25.23 -3.76 0.72
C ILE A 96 -24.26 -3.88 -0.46
N PHE A 97 -24.37 -4.95 -1.24
CA PHE A 97 -23.55 -5.17 -2.41
C PHE A 97 -23.77 -4.09 -3.47
N LEU A 98 -25.02 -3.74 -3.79
CA LEU A 98 -25.34 -2.66 -4.72
C LEU A 98 -24.81 -1.30 -4.24
N LYS A 99 -24.89 -1.01 -2.94
CA LYS A 99 -24.33 0.22 -2.35
C LYS A 99 -22.81 0.27 -2.38
N SER A 100 -22.17 -0.89 -2.32
CA SER A 100 -20.71 -1.04 -2.33
C SER A 100 -20.16 -1.34 -3.72
N TRP A 101 -21.03 -1.45 -4.73
CA TRP A 101 -20.67 -1.73 -6.10
C TRP A 101 -20.02 -0.49 -6.70
N HIS A 102 -18.69 -0.46 -6.67
CA HIS A 102 -17.87 0.53 -7.36
C HIS A 102 -17.26 -0.15 -8.60
N PRO A 103 -17.98 -0.20 -9.73
CA PRO A 103 -17.42 -0.78 -10.92
C PRO A 103 -16.27 0.12 -11.34
N LEU A 104 -15.07 -0.45 -11.46
CA LEU A 104 -13.98 0.18 -12.19
C LEU A 104 -14.40 0.17 -13.66
N VAL A 105 -15.10 1.23 -14.07
CA VAL A 105 -15.33 1.49 -15.49
C VAL A 105 -13.99 2.01 -16.02
N GLU A 106 -13.14 1.08 -16.41
CA GLU A 106 -12.02 1.39 -17.28
C GLU A 106 -12.62 1.74 -18.65
N MET A 107 -12.71 3.04 -18.94
CA MET A 107 -12.84 3.47 -20.33
C MET A 107 -11.46 3.27 -20.97
N GLU A 108 -11.29 2.22 -21.75
CA GLU A 108 -10.16 2.10 -22.68
C GLU A 108 -10.19 3.31 -23.64
N GLN A 109 -9.52 4.39 -23.26
CA GLN A 109 -9.32 5.51 -24.16
C GLN A 109 -8.21 5.12 -25.13
N MET A 110 -8.61 4.65 -26.32
CA MET A 110 -7.69 4.53 -27.45
C MET A 110 -7.11 5.92 -27.74
N SER A 111 -5.86 6.14 -27.38
CA SER A 111 -5.18 7.38 -27.70
C SER A 111 -4.82 7.42 -29.20
N ALA A 112 -4.72 8.62 -29.77
CA ALA A 112 -4.24 8.79 -31.15
C ALA A 112 -2.85 8.13 -31.36
N ARG A 113 -2.02 8.11 -30.31
CA ARG A 113 -0.73 7.44 -30.31
C ARG A 113 -0.88 5.91 -30.39
N THR A 114 -1.75 5.33 -29.57
CA THR A 114 -2.04 3.88 -29.58
C THR A 114 -2.57 3.44 -30.94
N LEU A 115 -3.41 4.26 -31.58
CA LEU A 115 -3.90 4.02 -32.94
C LEU A 115 -2.78 4.07 -33.97
N ALA A 116 -1.87 5.05 -33.88
CA ALA A 116 -0.73 5.17 -34.78
C ALA A 116 0.26 4.00 -34.62
N GLU A 117 0.53 3.57 -33.39
CA GLU A 117 1.38 2.42 -33.08
C GLU A 117 0.74 1.11 -33.59
N SER A 118 -0.57 0.94 -33.41
CA SER A 118 -1.29 -0.22 -33.96
C SER A 118 -1.26 -0.24 -35.49
N LEU A 119 -1.49 0.90 -36.15
CA LEU A 119 -1.39 0.99 -37.61
C LEU A 119 0.02 0.67 -38.12
N SER A 120 1.04 1.15 -37.42
CA SER A 120 2.44 0.85 -37.74
C SER A 120 2.72 -0.64 -37.60
N TYR A 121 2.28 -1.25 -36.50
CA TYR A 121 2.36 -2.71 -36.28
C TYR A 121 1.69 -3.49 -37.41
N TRP A 122 0.44 -3.17 -37.76
CA TRP A 122 -0.28 -3.83 -38.85
C TRP A 122 0.39 -3.65 -40.21
N GLY A 123 1.07 -2.52 -40.44
CA GLY A 123 1.82 -2.24 -41.66
C GLY A 123 3.16 -2.98 -41.74
N GLU A 124 3.78 -3.27 -40.60
CA GLU A 124 5.05 -4.01 -40.51
C GLU A 124 4.85 -5.53 -40.48
N LEU A 125 3.63 -6.01 -40.26
CA LEU A 125 3.34 -7.43 -40.32
C LEU A 125 3.57 -8.00 -41.72
N ILE A 126 4.13 -9.20 -41.74
CA ILE A 126 4.31 -10.02 -42.94
C ILE A 126 2.97 -10.10 -43.71
N PRO A 127 2.97 -10.06 -45.06
CA PRO A 127 1.76 -10.17 -45.86
C PRO A 127 0.85 -11.32 -45.43
N PHE A 128 -0.47 -11.11 -45.51
CA PHE A 128 -1.44 -12.08 -45.02
C PHE A 128 -1.29 -13.46 -45.65
N ALA A 129 -0.89 -13.52 -46.93
CA ALA A 129 -0.63 -14.77 -47.65
C ALA A 129 0.54 -15.60 -47.08
N GLU A 130 1.49 -14.95 -46.41
CA GLU A 130 2.62 -15.62 -45.74
C GLU A 130 2.28 -15.94 -44.27
N ARG A 131 1.52 -15.06 -43.59
CA ARG A 131 1.02 -15.33 -42.23
C ARG A 131 0.04 -16.50 -42.16
N TRP A 132 -0.79 -16.63 -43.19
CA TRP A 132 -1.79 -17.69 -43.33
C TRP A 132 -1.28 -18.85 -44.17
N GLN A 133 0.04 -19.03 -44.27
CA GLN A 133 0.52 -20.37 -44.57
C GLN A 133 -0.09 -21.28 -43.51
N ASP A 134 -0.72 -22.37 -43.96
CA ASP A 134 -1.05 -23.50 -43.11
C ASP A 134 0.28 -24.01 -42.55
N ASN A 135 0.81 -23.31 -41.54
CA ASN A 135 1.72 -23.91 -40.60
C ASN A 135 0.91 -25.08 -40.08
N ILE A 136 1.30 -26.26 -40.52
CA ILE A 136 0.86 -27.51 -39.93
C ILE A 136 1.41 -27.43 -38.51
N VAL A 137 0.69 -26.71 -37.64
CA VAL A 137 0.89 -26.78 -36.21
C VAL A 137 0.39 -28.17 -35.92
N GLU A 138 1.32 -29.11 -35.79
CA GLU A 138 0.99 -30.40 -35.21
C GLU A 138 0.39 -30.11 -33.85
N GLU A 139 -0.92 -30.28 -33.73
CA GLU A 139 -1.63 -30.26 -32.46
C GLU A 139 -1.10 -31.45 -31.66
N ARG A 140 -0.01 -31.21 -30.92
CA ARG A 140 0.55 -32.18 -30.01
C ARG A 140 -0.31 -32.16 -28.75
N GLU A 141 -0.82 -33.33 -28.39
CA GLU A 141 -1.40 -33.51 -27.06
C GLU A 141 -0.38 -33.03 -26.01
N THR A 142 -0.87 -32.29 -25.02
CA THR A 142 -0.07 -31.91 -23.86
C THR A 142 0.38 -33.19 -23.17
N GLY A 143 1.67 -33.51 -23.28
CA GLY A 143 2.25 -34.64 -22.56
C GLY A 143 2.24 -34.41 -21.05
N THR A 144 2.41 -35.49 -20.29
CA THR A 144 2.65 -35.40 -18.85
C THR A 144 4.14 -35.21 -18.61
N ALA A 145 4.54 -34.13 -17.94
CA ALA A 145 5.88 -34.01 -17.40
C ALA A 145 5.95 -34.66 -16.02
N THR A 146 6.95 -35.49 -15.80
CA THR A 146 7.31 -35.95 -14.45
C THR A 146 7.86 -34.79 -13.62
N ARG A 147 7.87 -34.93 -12.30
CA ARG A 147 8.38 -33.89 -11.40
C ARG A 147 9.86 -33.57 -11.67
N ASP A 148 10.64 -34.57 -12.06
CA ASP A 148 12.06 -34.41 -12.38
C ASP A 148 12.26 -33.73 -13.74
N GLU A 149 11.40 -34.01 -14.73
CA GLU A 149 11.39 -33.27 -16.00
C GLU A 149 10.96 -31.80 -15.80
N ALA A 150 9.96 -31.55 -14.95
CA ALA A 150 9.55 -30.20 -14.59
C ALA A 150 10.65 -29.42 -13.83
N ARG A 151 11.49 -30.12 -13.06
CA ARG A 151 12.70 -29.55 -12.43
C ARG A 151 13.77 -29.22 -13.45
N LEU A 152 14.11 -30.17 -14.34
CA LEU A 152 15.06 -29.96 -15.44
C LEU A 152 14.65 -28.80 -16.36
N LEU A 153 13.34 -28.60 -16.56
CA LEU A 153 12.78 -27.49 -17.33
C LEU A 153 12.69 -26.18 -16.54
N GLY A 154 13.07 -26.15 -15.26
CA GLY A 154 13.06 -24.95 -14.41
C GLY A 154 11.66 -24.50 -13.97
N ILE A 155 10.63 -25.33 -14.15
CA ILE A 155 9.24 -25.04 -13.75
C ILE A 155 9.07 -25.25 -12.24
N ILE A 156 9.75 -26.25 -11.69
CA ILE A 156 9.80 -26.51 -10.25
C ILE A 156 11.23 -26.24 -9.77
N PRO A 157 11.45 -25.27 -8.86
CA PRO A 157 12.76 -25.03 -8.27
C PRO A 157 13.29 -26.28 -7.54
N ASP A 158 14.59 -26.55 -7.67
CA ASP A 158 15.26 -27.66 -6.95
C ASP A 158 15.43 -27.36 -5.45
N GLU A 159 15.58 -26.09 -5.11
CA GLU A 159 15.67 -25.54 -3.76
C GLU A 159 14.37 -24.81 -3.40
N GLY A 160 14.12 -24.55 -2.12
CA GLY A 160 12.97 -23.74 -1.72
C GLY A 160 13.10 -22.34 -2.30
N PHE A 161 12.03 -21.86 -2.92
CA PHE A 161 12.02 -20.57 -3.62
C PHE A 161 12.46 -19.42 -2.71
N THR A 162 12.15 -19.50 -1.41
CA THR A 162 12.60 -18.53 -0.40
C THR A 162 14.12 -18.50 -0.27
N GLU A 163 14.78 -19.66 -0.22
CA GLU A 163 16.24 -19.73 -0.11
C GLU A 163 16.92 -19.11 -1.35
N ILE A 164 16.34 -19.33 -2.54
CA ILE A 164 16.82 -18.73 -3.79
C ILE A 164 16.72 -17.21 -3.75
N ILE A 165 15.57 -16.67 -3.29
CA ILE A 165 15.36 -15.22 -3.19
C ILE A 165 16.28 -14.60 -2.12
N GLU A 166 16.46 -15.24 -0.97
CA GLU A 166 17.37 -14.77 0.08
C GLU A 166 18.84 -14.74 -0.38
N ALA A 167 19.28 -15.78 -1.10
CA ALA A 167 20.62 -15.82 -1.69
C ALA A 167 20.78 -14.71 -2.74
N PHE A 168 19.77 -14.50 -3.59
CA PHE A 168 19.78 -13.46 -4.61
C PHE A 168 19.78 -12.04 -4.02
N TRP A 169 19.07 -11.83 -2.89
CA TRP A 169 19.11 -10.60 -2.12
C TRP A 169 20.50 -10.37 -1.47
N SER A 170 21.10 -11.42 -0.90
CA SER A 170 22.45 -11.35 -0.34
C SER A 170 23.48 -10.98 -1.41
N GLU A 171 23.40 -11.59 -2.60
CA GLU A 171 24.25 -11.25 -3.76
C GLU A 171 24.13 -9.76 -4.12
N LEU A 172 22.90 -9.22 -4.16
CA LEU A 172 22.66 -7.80 -4.43
C LEU A 172 23.30 -6.91 -3.35
N GLY A 173 23.11 -7.27 -2.08
CA GLY A 173 23.69 -6.57 -0.94
C GLY A 173 25.23 -6.56 -0.94
N GLU A 174 25.87 -7.67 -1.30
CA GLU A 174 27.33 -7.75 -1.44
C GLU A 174 27.87 -6.92 -2.59
N ARG A 175 27.15 -6.90 -3.71
CA ARG A 175 27.60 -6.21 -4.94
C ARG A 175 27.49 -4.70 -4.85
N VAL A 176 26.51 -4.21 -4.10
CA VAL A 176 26.14 -2.78 -4.06
C VAL A 176 26.48 -2.12 -2.72
N GLY A 177 26.54 -2.91 -1.63
CA GLY A 177 26.78 -2.44 -0.28
C GLY A 177 25.58 -1.72 0.35
N PRO A 178 25.66 -1.37 1.66
CA PRO A 178 24.54 -0.78 2.39
C PRO A 178 24.08 0.56 1.78
N GLY A 179 22.83 0.60 1.31
CA GLY A 179 22.21 1.81 0.75
C GLY A 179 22.73 2.23 -0.63
N GLY A 180 23.57 1.42 -1.27
CA GLY A 180 23.99 1.68 -2.64
C GLY A 180 22.86 1.40 -3.65
N ARG A 181 23.09 1.75 -4.90
CA ARG A 181 22.14 1.54 -6.00
C ARG A 181 22.85 0.87 -7.18
N ILE A 182 22.12 0.08 -7.93
CA ILE A 182 22.58 -0.55 -9.17
C ILE A 182 21.53 -0.34 -10.25
N ASP A 183 21.98 -0.12 -11.49
CA ASP A 183 21.08 -0.08 -12.63
C ASP A 183 20.50 -1.47 -12.91
N TYR A 184 19.22 -1.51 -13.24
CA TYR A 184 18.47 -2.77 -13.41
C TYR A 184 19.15 -3.72 -14.40
N TRP A 185 19.56 -3.21 -15.57
CA TRP A 185 20.21 -4.00 -16.61
C TRP A 185 21.58 -4.54 -16.18
N ASP A 186 22.32 -3.80 -15.35
CA ASP A 186 23.61 -4.23 -14.80
C ASP A 186 23.43 -5.29 -13.70
N TRP A 187 22.24 -5.31 -13.06
CA TRP A 187 21.88 -6.33 -12.08
C TRP A 187 21.39 -7.64 -12.72
N ILE A 188 20.45 -7.56 -13.66
CA ILE A 188 19.86 -8.76 -14.27
C ILE A 188 20.69 -9.34 -15.42
N GLY A 189 21.56 -8.55 -16.03
CA GLY A 189 22.38 -8.96 -17.18
C GLY A 189 23.31 -10.12 -16.84
N ALA A 190 23.20 -11.21 -17.61
CA ALA A 190 24.03 -12.39 -17.48
C ALA A 190 24.55 -12.87 -18.84
N ASP A 191 25.46 -13.84 -18.82
CA ASP A 191 26.16 -14.36 -20.01
C ASP A 191 25.21 -14.95 -21.07
N THR A 192 24.02 -15.41 -20.64
CA THR A 192 23.00 -15.99 -21.53
C THR A 192 21.66 -15.31 -21.35
N TYR A 193 20.86 -15.34 -22.42
CA TYR A 193 19.49 -14.81 -22.42
C TYR A 193 18.62 -15.48 -21.35
N GLU A 194 18.66 -16.82 -21.28
CA GLU A 194 17.91 -17.61 -20.30
C GLU A 194 18.23 -17.20 -18.86
N LYS A 195 19.53 -17.04 -18.53
CA LYS A 195 19.96 -16.55 -17.21
C LYS A 195 19.50 -15.13 -16.94
N THR A 196 19.52 -14.26 -17.95
CA THR A 196 19.07 -12.87 -17.83
C THR A 196 17.57 -12.81 -17.54
N VAL A 197 16.76 -13.58 -18.26
CA VAL A 197 15.31 -13.70 -18.02
C VAL A 197 15.03 -14.29 -16.65
N TYR A 198 15.79 -15.30 -16.23
CA TYR A 198 15.64 -15.90 -14.90
C TYR A 198 15.96 -14.90 -13.78
N ARG A 199 17.04 -14.11 -13.91
CA ARG A 199 17.38 -13.04 -12.96
C ARG A 199 16.32 -11.93 -12.93
N ALA A 200 15.77 -11.56 -14.08
CA ALA A 200 14.65 -10.62 -14.19
C ALA A 200 13.41 -11.15 -13.44
N TYR A 201 13.07 -12.43 -13.65
CA TYR A 201 11.99 -13.11 -12.95
C TYR A 201 12.17 -13.03 -11.43
N LEU A 202 13.35 -13.41 -10.90
CA LEU A 202 13.62 -13.34 -9.46
C LEU A 202 13.53 -11.90 -8.90
N THR A 203 13.98 -10.92 -9.68
CA THR A 203 13.91 -9.50 -9.28
C THR A 203 12.47 -9.03 -9.07
N VAL A 204 11.52 -9.48 -9.90
CA VAL A 204 10.09 -9.14 -9.74
C VAL A 204 9.57 -9.67 -8.40
N PHE A 205 9.92 -10.89 -8.01
CA PHE A 205 9.49 -11.46 -6.73
C PHE A 205 10.14 -10.75 -5.54
N MET A 206 11.44 -10.48 -5.62
CA MET A 206 12.17 -9.75 -4.57
C MET A 206 11.55 -8.38 -4.29
N VAL A 207 11.24 -7.61 -5.34
CA VAL A 207 10.53 -6.32 -5.23
C VAL A 207 9.10 -6.51 -4.72
N GLY A 208 8.39 -7.53 -5.21
CA GLY A 208 7.01 -7.83 -4.81
C GLY A 208 6.86 -8.21 -3.34
N TYR A 209 7.86 -8.88 -2.77
CA TYR A 209 7.90 -9.25 -1.34
C TYR A 209 8.46 -8.14 -0.45
N GLY A 210 9.00 -7.06 -1.02
CA GLY A 210 9.46 -5.89 -0.27
C GLY A 210 10.84 -6.03 0.38
N TYR A 211 11.74 -6.81 -0.23
CA TYR A 211 13.16 -6.86 0.15
C TYR A 211 13.89 -5.55 -0.18
#